data_AF-A7SHE3-F1
#
_entry.id   AF-A7SHE3-F1
#
_cell.length_a   1.000
_cell.length_b   1.000
_cell.length_c   1.000
_cell.angle_alpha   90.00
_cell.angle_beta   90.00
_cell.angle_gamma   90.00
#
_symmetry.space_group_name_H-M   'P 1'
#
loop_
_entity.id
_entity.type
_entity.pdbx_description
1 polymer ?
#
loop_
_entity_poly.entity_id
_entity_poly.type
_entity_poly.pdbx_seq_one_letter_code
_entity_poly.pdbx_strand_id
1 'polypeptide(L)'
;MNHWMSKTCLKFTPRKKERAYIEFQYDGFCRAQVGYTRKAKQLLSIGSIRDPCPFGSVVHELGHGIGFFHEHSRPDRDKFVDIHFKNIRKGE
;
A
#
# COMPACT_ATOMS: atom_id res chain seq x y z
N MET A 1 10.71 -5.93 -1.21
CA MET A 1 10.38 -6.96 -0.20
C MET A 1 11.43 -7.06 0.90
N ASN A 2 12.72 -7.20 0.59
CA ASN A 2 13.79 -7.34 1.61
C ASN A 2 13.76 -6.29 2.73
N HIS A 3 13.42 -5.04 2.41
CA HIS A 3 13.26 -3.96 3.39
C HIS A 3 12.32 -4.34 4.56
N TRP A 4 11.17 -4.94 4.24
CA TRP A 4 10.21 -5.41 5.24
C TRP A 4 10.72 -6.67 5.94
N MET A 5 11.27 -7.62 5.19
CA MET A 5 11.70 -8.92 5.71
C MET A 5 12.92 -8.86 6.64
N SER A 6 13.78 -7.85 6.49
CA SER A 6 14.97 -7.67 7.35
C SER A 6 14.68 -6.91 8.64
N LYS A 7 13.57 -6.18 8.71
CA LYS A 7 13.20 -5.31 9.83
C LYS A 7 11.99 -5.80 10.61
N THR A 8 11.30 -6.83 10.12
CA THR A 8 10.10 -7.39 10.72
C THR A 8 10.12 -8.91 10.64
N CYS A 9 9.14 -9.57 11.25
CA CYS A 9 8.96 -11.02 11.12
C CYS A 9 8.30 -11.44 9.80
N LEU A 10 7.89 -10.49 8.94
CA LEU A 10 7.20 -10.79 7.69
C LEU A 10 8.07 -11.58 6.72
N LYS A 11 7.44 -12.50 5.98
CA LYS A 11 8.05 -13.25 4.89
C LYS A 11 7.20 -13.09 3.64
N PHE A 12 7.82 -12.64 2.55
CA PHE A 12 7.21 -12.64 1.23
C PHE A 12 7.76 -13.82 0.45
N THR A 13 6.89 -14.69 -0.03
CA THR A 13 7.26 -15.88 -0.80
C THR A 13 6.50 -15.90 -2.12
N PRO A 14 7.14 -16.30 -3.24
CA PRO A 14 6.42 -16.52 -4.48
C PRO A 14 5.25 -17.47 -4.28
N ARG A 15 4.07 -17.08 -4.76
CA ARG A 15 2.86 -17.89 -4.68
C ARG A 15 3.05 -19.21 -5.43
N LYS A 16 2.59 -20.31 -4.85
CA LYS A 16 2.47 -21.63 -5.48
C LYS A 16 1.01 -22.00 -5.73
N LYS A 17 0.22 -22.12 -4.65
CA LYS A 17 -1.18 -22.56 -4.68
C LYS A 17 -2.06 -21.86 -3.64
N GLU A 18 -1.51 -20.88 -2.93
CA GLU A 18 -2.20 -20.14 -1.90
C GLU A 18 -3.42 -19.44 -2.51
N ARG A 19 -4.55 -19.52 -1.80
CA ARG A 19 -5.82 -18.93 -2.26
C ARG A 19 -5.70 -17.41 -2.37
N ALA A 20 -5.10 -16.78 -1.36
CA ALA A 20 -4.96 -15.34 -1.25
C ALA A 20 -3.51 -14.92 -1.53
N TYR A 21 -3.32 -13.91 -2.38
CA TYR A 21 -2.00 -13.40 -2.73
C TYR A 21 -2.08 -11.97 -3.26
N ILE A 22 -0.94 -11.28 -3.20
CA ILE A 22 -0.74 -10.00 -3.88
C ILE A 22 -0.17 -10.25 -5.28
N GLU A 23 -0.65 -9.49 -6.27
CA GLU A 23 -0.14 -9.48 -7.64
C GLU A 23 0.34 -8.07 -7.98
N PHE A 24 1.61 -7.95 -8.34
CA PHE A 24 2.19 -6.70 -8.80
C PHE A 24 1.78 -6.45 -10.24
N GLN A 25 1.22 -5.28 -10.51
CA GLN A 25 0.80 -4.90 -11.85
C GLN A 25 1.17 -3.45 -12.15
N TYR A 26 1.28 -3.14 -13.44
CA TYR A 26 1.38 -1.77 -13.91
C TYR A 26 -0.03 -1.27 -14.28
N ASP A 27 -0.60 -0.39 -13.45
CA ASP A 27 -1.90 0.27 -13.74
C ASP A 27 -1.80 1.79 -13.91
N GLY A 28 -0.57 2.34 -13.87
CA GLY A 28 -0.30 3.77 -13.99
C GLY A 28 -0.19 4.52 -12.66
N PHE A 29 -0.56 3.91 -11.54
CA PHE A 29 -0.55 4.54 -10.21
C PHE A 29 0.27 3.73 -9.19
N CYS A 30 0.66 4.36 -8.08
CA CYS A 30 1.12 3.66 -6.88
C CYS A 30 -0.08 3.53 -5.94
N ARG A 31 -0.60 2.30 -5.77
CA ARG A 31 -1.75 2.06 -4.90
C ARG A 31 -1.94 0.59 -4.54
N ALA A 32 -2.55 0.36 -3.38
CA ALA A 32 -3.00 -0.94 -2.92
C ALA A 32 -4.25 -0.80 -2.04
N GLN A 33 -4.98 -1.91 -1.89
CA GLN A 33 -6.03 -2.01 -0.89
C GLN A 33 -5.43 -2.25 0.50
N VAL A 34 -6.09 -1.77 1.55
CA VAL A 34 -5.64 -1.96 2.93
C VAL A 34 -6.02 -3.34 3.44
N GLY A 35 -5.00 -4.13 3.81
CA GLY A 35 -5.14 -5.44 4.45
C GLY A 35 -5.68 -6.53 3.51
N TYR A 36 -6.04 -7.67 4.11
CA TYR A 36 -6.55 -8.82 3.36
C TYR A 36 -7.99 -8.60 2.87
N THR A 37 -8.16 -8.41 1.56
CA THR A 37 -9.45 -8.12 0.92
C THR A 37 -10.44 -9.28 0.86
N ARG A 38 -10.15 -10.44 1.47
CA ARG A 38 -10.93 -11.70 1.37
C ARG A 38 -11.08 -12.28 -0.05
N LYS A 39 -10.48 -11.63 -1.05
CA LYS A 39 -10.41 -12.09 -2.44
C LYS A 39 -9.24 -13.05 -2.64
N ALA A 40 -9.27 -13.81 -3.73
CA ALA A 40 -8.14 -14.67 -4.10
C ALA A 40 -6.93 -13.82 -4.54
N LYS A 41 -7.19 -12.77 -5.31
CA LYS A 41 -6.17 -11.89 -5.86
C LYS A 41 -6.37 -10.46 -5.36
N GLN A 42 -5.30 -9.85 -4.88
CA GLN A 42 -5.23 -8.44 -4.54
C GLN A 42 -4.16 -7.76 -5.38
N LEU A 43 -4.56 -6.71 -6.10
CA LEU A 43 -3.65 -5.95 -6.93
C LEU A 43 -2.85 -4.96 -6.08
N LEU A 44 -1.55 -4.93 -6.29
CA LEU A 44 -0.64 -3.90 -5.81
C LEU A 44 -0.03 -3.23 -7.03
N SER A 45 -0.44 -2.00 -7.31
CA SER A 45 0.05 -1.29 -8.47
C SER A 45 1.39 -0.64 -8.21
N ILE A 46 2.30 -0.80 -9.17
CA ILE A 46 3.68 -0.30 -9.12
C ILE A 46 3.97 0.69 -10.25
N GLY A 47 2.95 1.48 -10.62
CA GLY A 47 3.08 2.58 -11.57
C GLY A 47 2.89 2.10 -13.00
N SER A 48 3.68 2.64 -13.92
CA SER A 48 3.71 2.20 -15.32
C SER A 48 5.10 1.68 -15.70
N ILE A 49 5.21 1.01 -16.84
CA ILE A 49 6.52 0.56 -17.37
C ILE A 49 7.46 1.75 -17.62
N ARG A 50 6.91 2.89 -18.04
CA ARG A 50 7.70 4.10 -18.37
C ARG A 50 7.98 4.98 -17.16
N ASP A 51 7.16 4.86 -16.13
CA ASP A 51 7.24 5.62 -14.88
C ASP A 51 6.86 4.68 -13.72
N PRO A 52 7.79 3.81 -13.28
CA PRO A 52 7.54 2.88 -12.21
C PRO A 52 7.53 3.60 -10.86
N CYS A 53 6.75 3.09 -9.92
CA CYS A 53 6.75 3.60 -8.56
C CYS A 53 8.17 3.60 -7.96
N PRO A 54 8.60 4.71 -7.32
CA PRO A 54 9.84 4.73 -6.57
C PRO A 54 9.87 3.63 -5.51
N PHE A 55 11.07 3.21 -5.12
CA PHE A 55 11.26 2.17 -4.11
C PHE A 55 10.46 2.43 -2.82
N GLY A 56 10.48 3.67 -2.32
CA GLY A 56 9.73 4.07 -1.12
C GLY A 56 8.21 3.90 -1.29
N SER A 57 7.67 4.24 -2.45
CA SER A 57 6.25 4.05 -2.76
C SER A 57 5.88 2.57 -2.79
N VAL A 58 6.70 1.71 -3.41
CA VAL A 58 6.43 0.25 -3.38
C VAL A 58 6.49 -0.32 -1.96
N VAL A 59 7.40 0.18 -1.12
CA VAL A 59 7.47 -0.18 0.31
C VAL A 59 6.20 0.27 1.06
N HIS A 60 5.70 1.47 0.74
CA HIS A 60 4.45 2.02 1.27
C HIS A 60 3.22 1.20 0.84
N GLU A 61 3.09 0.86 -0.44
CA GLU A 61 1.98 0.04 -0.94
C GLU A 61 1.97 -1.38 -0.35
N LEU A 62 3.15 -1.95 -0.08
CA LEU A 62 3.25 -3.18 0.69
C LEU A 62 2.71 -3.00 2.11
N GLY A 63 2.94 -1.85 2.75
CA GLY A 63 2.36 -1.46 4.03
C GLY A 63 0.83 -1.46 4.01
N HIS A 64 0.23 -0.88 2.96
CA HIS A 64 -1.21 -0.98 2.73
C HIS A 64 -1.66 -2.45 2.62
N GLY A 65 -1.00 -3.26 1.80
CA GLY A 65 -1.32 -4.70 1.69
C GLY A 65 -1.25 -5.47 3.02
N ILE A 66 -0.35 -5.07 3.94
CA ILE A 66 -0.24 -5.63 5.30
C ILE A 66 -1.43 -5.21 6.17
N GLY A 67 -1.96 -3.99 6.01
CA GLY A 67 -3.10 -3.48 6.76
C GLY A 67 -2.93 -2.09 7.36
N PHE A 68 -1.86 -1.37 7.01
CA PHE A 68 -1.67 0.00 7.50
C PHE A 68 -2.47 1.00 6.67
N PHE A 69 -3.19 1.89 7.34
CA PHE A 69 -3.75 3.10 6.74
C PHE A 69 -2.68 4.21 6.71
N HIS A 70 -2.99 5.32 6.05
CA HIS A 70 -2.18 6.53 6.19
C HIS A 70 -2.15 6.99 7.66
N GLU A 71 -0.99 7.44 8.14
CA GLU A 71 -0.81 7.83 9.56
C GLU A 71 -1.74 8.99 9.95
N HIS A 72 -1.97 9.94 9.04
CA HIS A 72 -2.92 11.04 9.24
C HIS A 72 -4.39 10.57 9.29
N SER A 73 -4.69 9.28 9.11
CA SER A 73 -6.05 8.74 9.27
C SER A 73 -6.29 8.16 10.66
N ARG A 74 -5.30 8.22 11.56
CA ARG A 74 -5.46 7.71 12.93
C ARG A 74 -6.61 8.41 13.69
N PRO A 75 -7.30 7.69 14.58
CA PRO A 75 -8.39 8.28 15.38
C PRO A 75 -7.93 9.42 16.30
N ASP A 76 -6.66 9.47 16.66
CA ASP A 76 -6.07 10.49 17.55
C ASP A 76 -5.30 11.59 16.79
N ARG A 77 -5.36 11.63 15.45
CA ARG A 77 -4.58 12.57 14.62
C ARG A 77 -4.80 14.03 15.00
N ASP A 78 -6.00 14.39 15.45
CA ASP A 78 -6.40 15.79 15.68
C ASP A 78 -5.69 16.36 16.93
N LYS A 79 -4.91 15.53 17.65
CA LYS A 79 -3.97 15.96 18.69
C LYS A 79 -2.59 16.37 18.14
N PHE A 80 -2.30 16.06 16.88
CA PHE A 80 -0.95 16.18 16.29
C PHE A 80 -0.93 17.01 15.00
N VAL A 81 -2.01 16.99 14.22
CA VAL A 81 -2.08 17.69 12.93
C VAL A 81 -3.45 18.34 12.73
N ASP A 82 -3.45 19.50 12.07
CA ASP A 82 -4.65 20.17 11.60
C ASP A 82 -4.88 19.89 10.11
N ILE A 83 -6.06 19.39 9.76
CA ILE A 83 -6.44 19.21 8.36
C ILE A 83 -7.06 20.51 7.85
N HIS A 84 -6.34 21.24 6.99
CA HIS A 84 -6.87 22.42 6.32
C HIS A 84 -7.80 22.02 5.17
N PHE A 85 -9.02 21.57 5.48
CA PHE A 85 -10.00 21.07 4.50
C PHE A 85 -10.28 22.04 3.34
N LYS A 86 -10.19 23.35 3.58
CA LYS A 86 -10.33 24.38 2.53
C LYS A 86 -9.28 24.32 1.42
N ASN A 87 -8.14 23.68 1.68
CA ASN A 87 -7.03 23.52 0.73
C ASN A 87 -7.06 22.15 0.01
N ILE A 88 -8.01 21.27 0.34
CA ILE A 88 -8.14 19.96 -0.31
C ILE A 88 -8.84 20.14 -1.66
N ARG A 89 -8.31 19.50 -2.71
CA ARG A 89 -8.93 19.49 -4.03
C ARG A 89 -10.29 18.78 -3.96
N LYS A 90 -11.33 19.40 -4.51
CA LYS A 90 -12.68 18.83 -4.48
C LYS A 90 -12.76 17.57 -5.35
N GLY A 91 -13.38 16.51 -4.82
CA GLY A 91 -13.64 15.27 -5.56
C GLY A 91 -12.48 14.27 -5.54
N GLU A 92 -11.40 14.58 -4.81
CA GLU A 92 -10.43 13.60 -4.32
C GLU A 92 -10.80 13.14 -2.90
#